data_AF-A0A933K2S7-F1
#
_entry.id   AF-A0A933K2S7-F1
#
_cell.length_a   1.000
_cell.length_b   1.000
_cell.length_c   1.000
_cell.angle_alpha   90.00
_cell.angle_beta   90.00
_cell.angle_gamma   90.00
#
_symmetry.space_group_name_H-M   'P 1'
#
loop_
_entity.id
_entity.type
_entity.pdbx_description
1 polymer ?
#
loop_
_entity_poly.entity_id
_entity_poly.type
_entity_poly.pdbx_seq_one_letter_code
_entity_poly.pdbx_strand_id
1 'polypeptide(L)'
;MPRFDKLLILDLDETLVYTTDQSMGRGPDFHTIGFPVYKRPGVDGFLARCVEWFELAIWTSASEDYAQGILEGLFTDLEVLSFVWTRDRCVRKLDPDLGGFCYLKDLRKLRRRGYSLEKILIIDDTPATARLNYGNIVPVAKYTGSIDDDELPSLLTFLEELGREENVRTIEKRGWRLRTLELLPDPEATR
;
A
#
# COMPACT_ATOMS: atom_id res chain seq x y z
N MET A 1 8.04 20.33 1.39
CA MET A 1 8.25 20.15 2.85
C MET A 1 9.46 19.22 3.02
N PRO A 2 10.19 19.23 4.14
CA PRO A 2 11.17 18.18 4.38
C PRO A 2 10.46 16.81 4.41
N ARG A 3 11.10 15.81 3.82
CA ARG A 3 10.65 14.41 3.83
C ARG A 3 10.47 13.94 5.28
N PHE A 4 9.41 13.17 5.55
CA PHE A 4 9.19 12.59 6.85
C PHE A 4 10.22 11.49 7.12
N ASP A 5 10.75 11.45 8.35
CA ASP A 5 11.61 10.36 8.83
C ASP A 5 10.77 9.10 9.10
N LYS A 6 10.28 8.48 8.03
CA LYS A 6 9.39 7.32 8.04
C LYS A 6 9.62 6.42 6.82
N LEU A 7 9.53 5.12 7.06
CA LEU A 7 9.45 4.09 6.03
C LEU A 7 7.99 3.78 5.72
N LEU A 8 7.58 3.98 4.47
CA LEU A 8 6.28 3.59 3.94
C LEU A 8 6.45 2.36 3.05
N ILE A 9 5.72 1.30 3.39
CA ILE A 9 5.75 0.02 2.68
C ILE A 9 4.40 -0.18 2.01
N LEU A 10 4.37 -0.35 0.70
CA LEU A 10 3.14 -0.59 -0.06
C LEU A 10 3.03 -2.07 -0.45
N ASP A 11 1.83 -2.62 -0.32
CA ASP A 11 1.39 -3.78 -1.08
C ASP A 11 1.06 -3.39 -2.54
N LEU A 12 0.79 -4.37 -3.41
CA LEU A 12 0.56 -4.17 -4.84
C LEU A 12 -0.88 -4.53 -5.24
N ASP A 13 -1.21 -5.82 -5.19
CA ASP A 13 -2.49 -6.35 -5.65
C ASP A 13 -3.62 -5.93 -4.72
N GLU A 14 -4.76 -5.53 -5.29
CA GLU A 14 -5.92 -5.05 -4.54
C GLU A 14 -5.62 -3.80 -3.68
N THR A 15 -4.41 -3.24 -3.77
CA THR A 15 -3.94 -2.04 -3.08
C THR A 15 -3.66 -0.91 -4.07
N LEU A 16 -2.74 -1.11 -5.03
CA LEU A 16 -2.36 -0.14 -6.06
C LEU A 16 -2.89 -0.50 -7.46
N VAL A 17 -3.07 -1.79 -7.71
CA VAL A 17 -3.52 -2.34 -9.00
C VAL A 17 -4.50 -3.48 -8.78
N TYR A 18 -5.22 -3.83 -9.83
CA TYR A 18 -6.07 -5.01 -9.90
C TYR A 18 -5.77 -5.78 -11.18
N THR A 19 -5.39 -7.05 -11.04
CA THR A 19 -5.08 -7.94 -12.16
C THR A 19 -6.20 -8.96 -12.31
N THR A 20 -6.78 -9.07 -13.50
CA THR A 20 -7.92 -9.96 -13.74
C THR A 20 -8.04 -10.33 -15.22
N ASP A 21 -8.47 -11.56 -15.49
CA ASP A 21 -8.86 -12.01 -16.84
C ASP A 21 -10.29 -11.58 -17.21
N GLN A 22 -11.03 -11.00 -16.27
CA GLN A 22 -12.40 -10.54 -16.53
C GLN A 22 -12.38 -9.22 -17.30
N SER A 23 -13.29 -9.10 -18.27
CA SER A 23 -13.46 -7.85 -19.01
C SER A 23 -14.03 -6.75 -18.09
N MET A 24 -13.30 -5.63 -17.97
CA MET A 24 -13.65 -4.52 -17.08
C MET A 24 -14.40 -3.37 -17.77
N GLY A 25 -14.92 -3.58 -19.00
CA GLY A 25 -15.59 -2.52 -19.76
C GLY A 25 -14.66 -1.37 -20.23
N ARG A 26 -13.37 -1.47 -19.94
CA ARG A 26 -12.28 -0.61 -20.44
C ARG A 26 -11.04 -1.45 -20.76
N GLY A 27 -10.16 -0.92 -21.60
CA GLY A 27 -8.85 -1.54 -21.85
C GLY A 27 -7.98 -1.55 -20.58
N PRO A 28 -7.09 -2.53 -20.42
CA PRO A 28 -6.12 -2.53 -19.33
C PRO A 28 -5.09 -1.41 -19.51
N ASP A 29 -4.50 -0.97 -18.40
CA ASP A 29 -3.44 0.03 -18.40
C ASP A 29 -2.12 -0.58 -18.90
N PHE A 30 -1.84 -1.82 -18.51
CA PHE A 30 -0.71 -2.61 -19.00
C PHE A 30 -0.95 -4.11 -18.75
N HIS A 31 0.03 -4.96 -19.05
CA HIS A 31 -0.05 -6.41 -18.80
C HIS A 31 1.16 -6.88 -17.97
N THR A 32 0.96 -7.87 -17.09
CA THR A 32 2.03 -8.56 -16.36
C THR A 32 1.87 -10.06 -16.51
N ILE A 33 2.92 -10.80 -16.85
CA ILE A 33 2.89 -12.26 -17.11
C ILE A 33 1.67 -12.68 -17.97
N GLY A 34 1.31 -11.86 -18.97
CA GLY A 34 0.18 -12.11 -19.86
C GLY A 34 -1.21 -11.79 -19.30
N PHE A 35 -1.34 -11.31 -18.06
CA PHE A 35 -2.61 -10.90 -17.46
C PHE A 35 -2.85 -9.39 -17.61
N PRO A 36 -4.09 -8.96 -17.90
CA PRO A 36 -4.48 -7.55 -17.90
C PRO A 36 -4.37 -6.92 -16.50
N VAL A 37 -3.78 -5.72 -16.42
CA VAL A 37 -3.62 -4.96 -15.18
C VAL A 37 -4.35 -3.63 -15.26
N TYR A 38 -5.08 -3.31 -14.21
CA TYR A 38 -5.83 -2.06 -14.05
C TYR A 38 -5.26 -1.27 -12.89
N LYS A 39 -4.87 -0.03 -13.14
CA LYS A 39 -4.34 0.89 -12.13
C LYS A 39 -5.48 1.41 -11.27
N ARG A 40 -5.25 1.47 -9.95
CA ARG A 40 -6.17 2.15 -9.04
C ARG A 40 -6.20 3.64 -9.37
N PRO A 41 -7.38 4.28 -9.43
CA PRO A 41 -7.47 5.69 -9.74
C PRO A 41 -6.57 6.54 -8.83
N GLY A 42 -5.81 7.45 -9.45
CA GLY A 42 -4.88 8.33 -8.74
C GLY A 42 -3.52 7.72 -8.35
N VAL A 43 -3.23 6.45 -8.70
CA VAL A 43 -1.99 5.77 -8.27
C VAL A 43 -0.71 6.50 -8.66
N ASP A 44 -0.65 7.13 -9.83
CA ASP A 44 0.55 7.87 -10.27
C ASP A 44 0.86 9.07 -9.36
N GLY A 45 -0.17 9.87 -9.09
CA GLY A 45 -0.06 11.01 -8.17
C GLY A 45 0.23 10.55 -6.74
N PHE A 46 -0.38 9.45 -6.31
CA PHE A 46 -0.13 8.82 -5.02
C PHE A 46 1.34 8.42 -4.87
N LEU A 47 1.89 7.65 -5.81
CA LEU A 47 3.27 7.17 -5.77
C LEU A 47 4.27 8.32 -5.81
N ALA A 48 4.06 9.30 -6.70
CA ALA A 48 4.92 10.49 -6.79
C ALA A 48 5.00 11.22 -5.44
N ARG A 49 3.85 11.38 -4.77
CA ARG A 49 3.78 12.02 -3.46
C ARG A 49 4.41 11.18 -2.36
N CYS A 50 4.22 9.86 -2.38
CA CYS A 50 4.85 8.95 -1.43
C CYS A 50 6.37 8.99 -1.52
N VAL A 51 6.95 9.06 -2.72
CA VAL A 51 8.40 9.22 -2.93
C VAL A 51 8.92 10.54 -2.36
N GLU A 52 8.17 11.64 -2.52
CA GLU A 52 8.53 12.94 -1.92
C GLU A 52 8.52 12.88 -0.39
N TRP A 53 7.51 12.23 0.19
CA TRP A 53 7.22 12.29 1.62
C TRP A 53 7.89 11.23 2.47
N PHE A 54 8.23 10.08 1.91
CA PHE A 54 8.66 8.91 2.68
C PHE A 54 9.89 8.23 2.07
N GLU A 55 10.54 7.42 2.89
CA GLU A 55 11.29 6.29 2.38
C GLU A 55 10.32 5.25 1.85
N LEU A 56 10.29 5.05 0.53
CA LEU A 56 9.32 4.17 -0.11
C LEU A 56 9.90 2.77 -0.33
N ALA A 57 9.11 1.75 0.00
CA ALA A 57 9.46 0.37 -0.28
C ALA A 57 8.21 -0.43 -0.67
N ILE A 58 8.45 -1.58 -1.30
CA ILE A 58 7.40 -2.52 -1.68
C ILE A 58 7.56 -3.79 -0.85
N TRP A 59 6.45 -4.29 -0.32
CA TRP A 59 6.39 -5.64 0.24
C TRP A 59 5.10 -6.32 -0.18
N THR A 60 5.17 -7.25 -1.12
CA THR A 60 4.02 -8.00 -1.66
C THR A 60 4.09 -9.48 -1.29
N SER A 61 2.93 -10.14 -1.25
CA SER A 61 2.82 -11.60 -1.15
C SER A 61 2.89 -12.32 -2.51
N ALA A 62 3.03 -11.59 -3.61
CA ALA A 62 3.21 -12.11 -4.95
C ALA A 62 4.62 -12.69 -5.19
N SER A 63 4.76 -13.50 -6.24
CA SER A 63 6.06 -13.98 -6.72
C SER A 63 6.90 -12.84 -7.31
N GLU A 64 8.20 -13.05 -7.42
CA GLU A 64 9.15 -12.03 -7.86
C GLU A 64 8.94 -11.60 -9.32
N ASP A 65 8.76 -12.56 -10.22
CA ASP A 65 8.44 -12.32 -11.63
C ASP A 65 7.18 -11.47 -11.81
N TYR A 66 6.14 -11.78 -11.04
CA TYR A 66 4.86 -11.07 -11.11
C TYR A 66 5.02 -9.63 -10.58
N ALA A 67 5.64 -9.49 -9.41
CA ALA A 67 5.88 -8.20 -8.79
C ALA A 67 6.72 -7.31 -9.71
N GLN A 68 7.75 -7.86 -10.35
CA GLN A 68 8.60 -7.13 -11.29
C GLN A 68 7.78 -6.53 -12.44
N GLY A 69 6.90 -7.32 -13.08
CA GLY A 69 6.06 -6.82 -14.17
C GLY A 69 5.04 -5.75 -13.72
N ILE A 70 4.53 -5.84 -12.49
CA ILE A 70 3.69 -4.77 -11.90
C ILE A 70 4.51 -3.48 -11.70
N LEU A 71 5.72 -3.60 -11.15
CA LEU A 71 6.56 -2.45 -10.86
C LEU A 71 7.01 -1.71 -12.13
N GLU A 72 7.32 -2.44 -13.20
CA GLU A 72 7.64 -1.87 -14.51
C GLU A 72 6.47 -1.07 -15.11
N GLY A 73 5.22 -1.43 -14.78
CA GLY A 73 4.03 -0.68 -15.18
C GLY A 73 3.67 0.51 -14.28
N LEU A 74 4.23 0.57 -13.06
CA LEU A 74 3.92 1.61 -12.08
C LEU A 74 5.01 2.66 -11.92
N PHE A 75 6.28 2.29 -12.12
CA PHE A 75 7.43 3.15 -11.86
C PHE A 75 8.27 3.35 -13.12
N THR A 76 8.68 4.59 -13.38
CA THR A 76 9.65 4.89 -14.44
C THR A 76 11.09 4.65 -13.98
N ASP A 77 11.33 4.71 -12.68
CA ASP A 77 12.63 4.47 -12.04
C ASP A 77 12.41 3.68 -10.75
N LEU A 78 13.03 2.50 -10.63
CA LEU A 78 12.92 1.65 -9.45
C LEU A 78 13.96 1.99 -8.38
N GLU A 79 14.98 2.81 -8.69
CA GLU A 79 15.98 3.25 -7.70
C GLU A 79 15.38 4.16 -6.62
N VAL A 80 14.19 4.73 -6.87
CA VAL A 80 13.42 5.47 -5.86
C VAL A 80 12.95 4.59 -4.71
N LEU A 81 12.93 3.26 -4.89
CA LEU A 81 12.50 2.30 -3.88
C LEU A 81 13.69 1.82 -3.04
N SER A 82 13.59 1.95 -1.72
CA SER A 82 14.62 1.46 -0.80
C SER A 82 14.79 -0.06 -0.79
N PHE A 83 13.70 -0.79 -1.08
CA PHE A 83 13.73 -2.22 -1.36
C PHE A 83 12.41 -2.69 -1.96
N VAL A 84 12.48 -3.84 -2.63
CA VAL A 84 11.33 -4.63 -3.06
C VAL A 84 11.42 -6.00 -2.40
N TRP A 85 10.42 -6.35 -1.58
CA TRP A 85 10.29 -7.64 -0.93
C TRP A 85 9.06 -8.38 -1.46
N THR A 86 9.26 -9.61 -1.89
CA THR A 86 8.22 -10.46 -2.48
C THR A 86 7.84 -11.58 -1.50
N ARG A 87 7.04 -12.55 -1.96
CA ARG A 87 6.60 -13.71 -1.16
C ARG A 87 7.72 -14.41 -0.38
N ASP A 88 8.91 -14.50 -0.96
CA ASP A 88 10.07 -15.17 -0.34
C ASP A 88 10.56 -14.47 0.93
N ARG A 89 10.25 -13.17 1.05
CA ARG A 89 10.49 -12.38 2.25
C ARG A 89 9.32 -12.39 3.21
N CYS A 90 8.18 -12.99 2.89
CA CYS A 90 7.11 -13.24 3.85
C CYS A 90 7.42 -14.43 4.77
N VAL A 91 6.69 -14.54 5.88
CA VAL A 91 6.69 -15.73 6.74
C VAL A 91 5.44 -16.54 6.40
N ARG A 92 5.64 -17.70 5.76
CA ARG A 92 4.55 -18.63 5.46
C ARG A 92 4.04 -19.27 6.75
N LYS A 93 2.74 -19.18 7.00
CA LYS A 93 2.06 -19.77 8.17
C LYS A 93 0.80 -20.49 7.73
N LEU A 94 0.51 -21.61 8.36
CA LEU A 94 -0.78 -22.26 8.22
C LEU A 94 -1.83 -21.37 8.87
N ASP A 95 -2.88 -21.05 8.11
CA ASP A 95 -4.04 -20.33 8.57
C ASP A 95 -5.20 -21.32 8.72
N PRO A 96 -5.56 -21.70 9.96
CA PRO A 96 -6.58 -22.72 10.20
C PRO A 96 -7.98 -22.27 9.77
N ASP A 97 -8.24 -20.96 9.75
CA ASP A 97 -9.56 -20.42 9.38
C ASP A 97 -9.78 -20.44 7.86
N LEU A 98 -8.68 -20.31 7.09
CA LEU A 98 -8.70 -20.37 5.63
C LEU A 98 -8.44 -21.79 5.08
N GLY A 99 -8.14 -22.76 5.94
CA GLY A 99 -7.76 -24.11 5.53
C GLY A 99 -6.50 -24.16 4.66
N GLY A 100 -5.64 -23.13 4.73
CA GLY A 100 -4.57 -22.87 3.77
C GLY A 100 -3.37 -22.16 4.36
N PHE A 101 -2.46 -21.65 3.53
CA PHE A 101 -1.31 -20.88 3.99
C PHE A 101 -1.53 -19.39 3.78
N CYS A 102 -1.14 -18.59 4.75
CA CYS A 102 -1.01 -17.15 4.63
C CYS A 102 0.48 -16.74 4.59
N TYR A 103 0.74 -15.53 4.11
CA TYR A 103 2.07 -14.94 4.03
C TYR A 103 2.13 -13.69 4.88
N LEU A 104 2.90 -13.74 5.97
CA LEU A 104 2.98 -12.63 6.93
C LEU A 104 4.17 -11.72 6.65
N LYS A 105 3.93 -10.41 6.74
CA LYS A 105 4.93 -9.34 6.64
C LYS A 105 5.52 -9.04 8.01
N ASP A 106 6.52 -9.84 8.41
CA ASP A 106 7.11 -9.79 9.74
C ASP A 106 8.15 -8.65 9.88
N LEU A 107 7.72 -7.52 10.46
CA LEU A 107 8.56 -6.33 10.65
C LEU A 107 9.81 -6.54 11.51
N ARG A 108 9.96 -7.68 12.22
CA ARG A 108 11.23 -8.03 12.86
C ARG A 108 12.37 -8.11 11.85
N LYS A 109 12.10 -8.38 10.57
CA LYS A 109 13.09 -8.35 9.48
C LYS A 109 13.64 -6.94 9.25
N LEU A 110 12.81 -5.90 9.36
CA LEU A 110 13.23 -4.50 9.23
C LEU A 110 13.90 -3.98 10.48
N ARG A 111 13.45 -4.38 11.67
CA ARG A 111 14.15 -4.03 12.92
C ARG A 111 15.61 -4.49 12.92
N ARG A 112 15.90 -5.66 12.35
CA ARG A 112 17.28 -6.16 12.15
C ARG A 112 18.10 -5.32 11.16
N ARG A 113 17.43 -4.56 10.27
CA ARG A 113 18.05 -3.59 9.36
C ARG A 113 18.17 -2.18 9.96
N GLY A 114 17.79 -1.98 11.22
CA GLY A 114 17.90 -0.70 11.91
C GLY A 114 16.62 0.16 11.90
N TYR A 115 15.54 -0.29 11.28
CA TYR A 115 14.29 0.48 11.30
C TYR A 115 13.58 0.38 12.66
N SER A 116 13.16 1.53 13.18
CA SER A 116 12.32 1.64 14.37
C SER A 116 10.86 1.39 14.00
N LEU A 117 10.14 0.59 14.79
CA LEU A 117 8.73 0.28 14.50
C LEU A 117 7.85 1.53 14.66
N GLU A 118 8.28 2.53 15.41
CA GLU A 118 7.60 3.81 15.60
C GLU A 118 7.57 4.65 14.30
N LYS A 119 8.40 4.30 13.31
CA LYS A 119 8.57 5.02 12.04
C LYS A 119 8.17 4.21 10.79
N ILE A 120 7.58 3.02 10.94
CA ILE A 120 7.19 2.17 9.80
C ILE A 120 5.68 2.21 9.59
N LEU A 121 5.25 2.42 8.36
CA LEU A 121 3.87 2.27 7.91
C LEU A 121 3.79 1.15 6.86
N ILE A 122 2.75 0.32 6.93
CA ILE A 122 2.41 -0.67 5.89
C ILE A 122 1.03 -0.35 5.36
N ILE A 123 0.89 -0.23 4.04
CA ILE A 123 -0.40 -0.09 3.35
C ILE A 123 -0.72 -1.42 2.70
N ASP A 124 -1.86 -2.01 3.07
CA ASP A 124 -2.25 -3.34 2.64
C ASP A 124 -3.77 -3.51 2.79
N ASP A 125 -4.41 -4.11 1.80
CA ASP A 125 -5.86 -4.40 1.78
C ASP A 125 -6.23 -5.59 2.67
N THR A 126 -5.24 -6.39 3.10
CA THR A 126 -5.41 -7.60 3.89
C THR A 126 -4.72 -7.42 5.26
N PRO A 127 -5.43 -6.91 6.28
CA PRO A 127 -4.82 -6.59 7.58
C PRO A 127 -4.12 -7.77 8.28
N ALA A 128 -4.56 -9.00 7.97
CA ALA A 128 -4.00 -10.22 8.52
C ALA A 128 -2.53 -10.46 8.11
N THR A 129 -2.04 -9.89 7.00
CA THR A 129 -0.64 -9.99 6.56
C THR A 129 0.30 -9.36 7.60
N ALA A 130 -0.15 -8.29 8.27
CA ALA A 130 0.60 -7.57 9.29
C ALA A 130 0.13 -7.86 10.72
N ARG A 131 -0.55 -8.99 10.98
CA ARG A 131 -1.14 -9.31 12.31
C ARG A 131 -0.18 -9.29 13.50
N LEU A 132 1.12 -9.40 13.26
CA LEU A 132 2.15 -9.30 14.29
C LEU A 132 2.48 -7.83 14.67
N ASN A 133 2.00 -6.86 13.88
CA ASN A 133 2.34 -5.45 13.96
C ASN A 133 1.14 -4.55 13.59
N TYR A 134 -0.04 -4.81 14.18
CA TYR A 134 -1.26 -4.03 13.87
C TYR A 134 -1.11 -2.51 14.08
N GLY A 135 -0.20 -2.07 14.98
CA GLY A 135 0.08 -0.64 15.15
C GLY A 135 0.72 0.03 13.92
N ASN A 136 1.27 -0.74 12.98
CA ASN A 136 1.99 -0.24 11.80
C ASN A 136 1.17 -0.25 10.52
N ILE A 137 0.06 -1.00 10.47
CA ILE A 137 -0.72 -1.16 9.24
C ILE A 137 -1.80 -0.08 9.12
N VAL A 138 -1.87 0.56 7.96
CA VAL A 138 -3.04 1.32 7.52
C VAL A 138 -3.83 0.40 6.58
N PRO A 139 -4.98 -0.13 7.03
CA PRO A 139 -5.77 -1.02 6.21
C PRO A 139 -6.50 -0.21 5.13
N VAL A 140 -6.44 -0.64 3.87
CA VAL A 140 -7.17 0.03 2.76
C VAL A 140 -8.30 -0.87 2.25
N ALA A 141 -9.28 -0.27 1.58
CA ALA A 141 -10.27 -1.04 0.83
C ALA A 141 -9.61 -1.78 -0.33
N LYS A 142 -10.00 -3.04 -0.54
CA LYS A 142 -9.61 -3.85 -1.72
C LYS A 142 -10.04 -3.14 -3.00
N TYR A 143 -9.09 -2.94 -3.90
CA TYR A 143 -9.33 -2.44 -5.23
C TYR A 143 -9.69 -3.58 -6.18
N THR A 144 -10.89 -3.51 -6.76
CA THR A 144 -11.40 -4.53 -7.70
C THR A 144 -11.69 -3.93 -9.09
N GLY A 145 -10.96 -2.87 -9.46
CA GLY A 145 -11.03 -2.30 -10.80
C GLY A 145 -12.07 -1.19 -11.01
N SER A 146 -12.78 -0.74 -9.96
CA SER A 146 -13.71 0.40 -10.03
C SER A 146 -13.02 1.66 -10.53
N ILE A 147 -13.69 2.44 -11.38
CA ILE A 147 -13.15 3.72 -11.88
C ILE A 147 -13.46 4.90 -10.95
N ASP A 148 -14.49 4.74 -10.12
CA ASP A 148 -14.95 5.74 -9.15
C ASP A 148 -14.27 5.57 -7.77
N ASP A 149 -13.28 4.67 -7.66
CA ASP A 149 -12.47 4.51 -6.44
C ASP A 149 -11.65 5.78 -6.17
N ASP A 150 -11.71 6.26 -4.93
CA ASP A 150 -11.05 7.48 -4.46
C ASP A 150 -10.22 7.24 -3.18
N GLU A 151 -9.83 5.98 -2.95
CA GLU A 151 -9.13 5.56 -1.73
C GLU A 151 -7.73 6.18 -1.66
N LEU A 152 -6.96 6.15 -2.75
CA LEU A 152 -5.56 6.64 -2.75
C LEU A 152 -5.45 8.16 -2.53
N PRO A 153 -6.25 9.02 -3.18
CA PRO A 153 -6.27 10.45 -2.87
C PRO A 153 -6.57 10.72 -1.40
N SER A 154 -7.53 10.02 -0.82
CA SER A 154 -7.91 10.18 0.58
C SER A 154 -6.83 9.65 1.52
N LEU A 155 -6.17 8.55 1.14
CA LEU A 155 -5.06 7.97 1.88
C LEU A 155 -3.89 8.94 1.96
N LEU A 156 -3.60 9.74 0.92
CA LEU A 156 -2.54 10.76 0.98
C LEU A 156 -2.76 11.75 2.14
N THR A 157 -3.98 12.25 2.31
CA THR A 157 -4.30 13.17 3.41
C THR A 157 -3.98 12.53 4.76
N PHE A 158 -4.38 11.28 4.97
CA PHE A 158 -4.11 10.57 6.21
C PHE A 158 -2.63 10.21 6.39
N LEU A 159 -1.92 9.88 5.31
CA LEU A 159 -0.48 9.65 5.35
C LEU A 159 0.29 10.92 5.70
N GLU A 160 -0.16 12.09 5.28
CA GLU A 160 0.45 13.36 5.64
C GLU A 160 0.33 13.64 7.15
N GLU A 161 -0.81 13.32 7.77
CA GLU A 161 -1.00 13.36 9.22
C GLU A 161 -0.06 12.41 9.94
N LEU A 162 -0.07 11.13 9.56
CA LEU A 162 0.84 10.12 10.13
C LEU A 162 2.31 10.50 9.91
N GLY A 163 2.61 11.16 8.79
CA GLY A 163 3.90 11.75 8.44
C GLY A 163 4.46 12.68 9.53
N ARG A 164 3.60 13.37 10.26
CA ARG A 164 4.00 14.32 11.32
C ARG A 164 4.19 13.67 12.69
N GLU A 165 3.65 12.48 12.90
CA GLU A 165 3.65 11.82 14.21
C GLU A 165 5.04 11.28 14.60
N GLU A 166 5.42 11.44 15.87
CA GLU A 166 6.69 10.88 16.35
C GLU A 166 6.67 9.36 16.38
N ASN A 167 5.53 8.78 16.76
CA ASN A 167 5.34 7.34 16.85
C ASN A 167 4.01 6.97 16.20
N VAL A 168 4.06 6.41 14.98
CA VAL A 168 2.83 6.07 14.26
C VAL A 168 2.00 5.01 15.00
N ARG A 169 2.62 4.17 15.84
CA ARG A 169 1.94 3.04 16.49
C ARG A 169 0.93 3.45 17.56
N THR A 170 0.96 4.70 18.01
CA THR A 170 -0.02 5.24 18.97
C THR A 170 -1.32 5.69 18.30
N ILE A 171 -1.33 5.80 16.96
CA ILE A 171 -2.47 6.27 16.20
C ILE A 171 -3.35 5.09 15.78
N GLU A 172 -4.65 5.14 16.13
CA GLU A 172 -5.66 4.21 15.63
C GLU A 172 -5.83 4.42 14.12
N LYS A 173 -5.63 3.39 13.31
CA LYS A 173 -5.71 3.47 11.84
C LYS A 173 -6.97 2.84 11.28
N ARG A 174 -7.71 2.05 12.06
CA ARG A 174 -8.99 1.50 11.62
C ARG A 174 -10.00 2.64 11.46
N GLY A 175 -10.78 2.59 10.38
CA GLY A 175 -11.75 3.63 10.07
C GLY A 175 -11.13 4.98 9.70
N TRP A 176 -9.83 5.03 9.37
CA TRP A 176 -9.17 6.27 8.93
C TRP A 176 -9.94 6.98 7.81
N ARG A 177 -10.52 6.19 6.90
CA ARG A 177 -11.31 6.67 5.76
C ARG A 177 -12.46 7.60 6.16
N LEU A 178 -13.19 7.23 7.22
CA LEU A 178 -14.32 8.03 7.71
C LEU A 178 -13.84 9.36 8.31
N ARG A 179 -12.73 9.33 9.07
CA ARG A 179 -12.16 10.54 9.67
C ARG A 179 -11.64 11.51 8.62
N THR A 180 -11.04 11.01 7.54
CA THR A 180 -10.56 11.86 6.46
C THR A 180 -11.70 12.53 5.70
N LEU A 181 -12.85 11.85 5.52
CA LEU A 181 -14.02 12.46 4.89
C LEU A 181 -14.62 13.61 5.71
N GLU A 182 -14.56 13.53 7.04
CA GLU A 182 -14.97 14.61 7.94
C GLU A 182 -14.04 15.84 7.89
N LEU A 183 -12.81 15.66 7.40
CA LEU A 183 -11.78 16.71 7.32
C LEU A 183 -11.71 17.37 5.93
N LEU A 184 -12.39 16.83 4.92
CA LEU A 184 -12.48 17.48 3.61
C LEU A 184 -13.37 18.72 3.75
N PRO A 185 -12.92 19.90 3.28
CA PRO A 185 -13.77 21.08 3.27
C PRO A 185 -15.02 20.81 2.43
N ASP A 186 -16.17 21.29 2.92
CA ASP A 186 -17.44 21.15 2.24
C ASP A 186 -17.32 21.68 0.79
N PRO A 187 -17.54 20.85 -0.24
CA PRO A 187 -17.46 21.29 -1.63
C PRO A 187 -18.47 22.39 -1.96
N GLU A 188 -19.51 22.61 -1.14
CA GLU A 188 -20.45 23.72 -1.28
C GLU A 188 -20.00 25.02 -0.61
N ALA A 189 -18.98 24.99 0.27
CA ALA A 189 -18.49 26.18 0.98
C ALA A 189 -17.59 27.10 0.11
N THR A 190 -17.39 26.76 -1.17
CA THR A 190 -16.60 27.56 -2.13
C THR A 190 -17.44 28.08 -3.32
N ARG A 191 -18.77 28.16 -3.16
CA ARG A 191 -19.66 28.82 -4.14
C ARG A 191 -20.26 30.10 -3.60
#